data_AF-G0QXS3-F1
#
_entry.id   AF-G0QXS3-F1
#
_cell.length_a   1.000
_cell.length_b   1.000
_cell.length_c   1.000
_cell.angle_alpha   90.00
_cell.angle_beta   90.00
_cell.angle_gamma   90.00
#
_symmetry.space_group_name_H-M   'P 1'
#
loop_
_entity.id
_entity.type
_entity.pdbx_description
1 polymer ?
#
loop_
_entity_poly.entity_id
_entity_poly.type
_entity_poly.pdbx_seq_one_letter_code
_entity_poly.pdbx_strand_id
1 'polypeptide(L)'
;MSQKDFPQVAATMIQRGEDPKLLYIQNCKPNCIHWEQKLKRCEIKLKSLVNADPEKSCMYPFRDWITCVEGCVQPQIVSQLVGAEHGKIF
;
A
#
# COMPACT_ATOMS: atom_id res chain seq x y z
N MET A 1 14.69 0.29 -13.16
CA MET A 1 15.23 -0.72 -12.22
C MET A 1 14.48 -2.02 -12.47
N SER A 2 15.19 -3.12 -12.68
CA SER A 2 14.55 -4.40 -13.01
C SER A 2 13.89 -5.00 -11.76
N GLN A 3 12.74 -5.65 -11.91
CA GLN A 3 11.91 -6.19 -10.82
C GLN A 3 12.66 -7.21 -9.93
N LYS A 4 13.80 -7.74 -10.41
CA LYS A 4 14.67 -8.70 -9.71
C LYS A 4 15.60 -8.07 -8.67
N ASP A 5 15.83 -6.76 -8.70
CA ASP A 5 16.78 -6.09 -7.79
C ASP A 5 16.14 -5.59 -6.48
N PHE A 6 14.80 -5.52 -6.43
CA PHE A 6 14.06 -4.98 -5.29
C PHE A 6 14.28 -5.72 -3.95
N PRO A 7 14.31 -7.07 -3.91
CA PRO A 7 14.55 -7.78 -2.66
C PRO A 7 15.94 -7.48 -2.07
N GLN A 8 16.96 -7.36 -2.91
CA GLN A 8 18.33 -7.09 -2.48
C GLN A 8 18.48 -5.68 -1.90
N VAL A 9 17.84 -4.69 -2.54
CA VAL A 9 17.82 -3.30 -2.07
C VAL A 9 17.07 -3.20 -0.74
N ALA A 10 15.91 -3.85 -0.62
CA ALA A 10 15.14 -3.86 0.62
C ALA A 10 15.88 -4.52 1.78
N ALA A 11 16.55 -5.66 1.54
CA ALA A 11 17.38 -6.30 2.56
C ALA A 11 18.51 -5.39 3.05
N THR A 12 19.14 -4.64 2.14
CA THR A 12 20.19 -3.68 2.48
C THR A 12 19.63 -2.49 3.28
N MET A 13 18.45 -1.97 2.92
CA MET A 13 17.78 -0.90 3.67
C MET A 13 17.41 -1.36 5.09
N ILE A 14 16.83 -2.55 5.22
CA ILE A 14 16.46 -3.14 6.51
C ILE A 14 17.70 -3.31 7.41
N GLN A 15 18.82 -3.79 6.86
CA GLN A 15 20.09 -3.91 7.59
C GLN A 15 20.62 -2.56 8.10
N ARG A 16 20.28 -1.45 7.41
CA ARG A 16 20.63 -0.08 7.81
C ARG A 16 19.61 0.55 8.75
N GLY A 17 18.51 -0.15 9.08
CA GLY A 17 17.41 0.40 9.88
C GLY A 17 16.51 1.37 9.11
N GLU A 18 16.55 1.36 7.79
CA GLU A 18 15.70 2.18 6.92
C GLU A 18 14.42 1.42 6.55
N ASP A 19 13.28 2.11 6.50
CA ASP A 19 12.00 1.51 6.11
C ASP A 19 11.89 1.35 4.57
N PRO A 20 11.87 0.11 4.03
CA PRO A 20 11.74 -0.13 2.59
C PRO A 20 10.30 0.06 2.09
N LYS A 21 9.33 0.37 2.95
CA LYS A 21 7.91 0.45 2.59
C LYS A 21 7.63 1.43 1.46
N LEU A 22 8.28 2.60 1.45
CA LEU A 22 8.07 3.60 0.39
C LEU A 22 8.48 3.07 -0.99
N LEU A 23 9.56 2.29 -1.06
CA LEU A 23 10.04 1.65 -2.29
C LEU A 23 8.97 0.69 -2.84
N TYR A 24 8.43 -0.17 -1.97
CA TYR A 24 7.43 -1.15 -2.37
C TYR A 24 6.07 -0.53 -2.69
N ILE A 25 5.65 0.54 -1.99
CA ILE A 25 4.43 1.27 -2.31
C ILE A 25 4.45 1.79 -3.76
N GLN A 26 5.58 2.34 -4.23
CA GLN A 26 5.69 2.84 -5.60
C GLN A 26 5.49 1.73 -6.64
N ASN A 27 6.00 0.54 -6.35
CA ASN A 27 5.85 -0.64 -7.20
C ASN A 27 4.44 -1.26 -7.12
N CYS A 28 3.80 -1.23 -5.95
CA CYS A 28 2.49 -1.85 -5.73
C CYS A 28 1.30 -0.98 -6.19
N LYS A 29 1.45 0.36 -6.19
CA LYS A 29 0.39 1.30 -6.61
C LYS A 29 -0.21 1.01 -8.00
N PRO A 30 0.58 0.75 -9.07
CA PRO A 30 0.06 0.44 -10.40
C PRO A 30 -0.86 -0.77 -10.46
N ASN A 31 -0.71 -1.73 -9.55
CA ASN A 31 -1.59 -2.92 -9.50
C ASN A 31 -2.97 -2.62 -8.90
N CYS A 32 -3.14 -1.47 -8.25
CA CYS A 32 -4.34 -1.07 -7.52
C CYS A 32 -5.11 0.09 -8.19
N ILE A 33 -4.89 0.33 -9.49
CA ILE A 33 -5.49 1.45 -10.25
C ILE A 33 -7.02 1.47 -10.14
N HIS A 34 -7.67 0.31 -10.21
CA HIS A 34 -9.14 0.23 -10.13
C HIS A 34 -9.68 0.88 -8.83
N TRP A 35 -9.05 0.55 -7.70
CA TRP A 35 -9.43 1.06 -6.38
C TRP A 35 -9.06 2.52 -6.21
N GLU A 36 -7.91 2.93 -6.74
CA GLU A 36 -7.49 4.34 -6.76
C GLU A 36 -8.50 5.22 -7.53
N GLN A 37 -8.95 4.75 -8.69
CA GLN A 37 -9.95 5.46 -9.48
C GLN A 37 -11.30 5.55 -8.75
N LYS A 38 -11.71 4.49 -8.03
CA LYS A 38 -12.92 4.49 -7.20
C LYS A 38 -12.82 5.54 -6.08
N LEU A 39 -11.68 5.62 -5.40
CA LEU A 39 -11.39 6.65 -4.40
C LEU A 39 -11.47 8.06 -5.00
N LYS A 40 -10.76 8.31 -6.11
CA LYS A 40 -10.76 9.62 -6.78
C LYS A 40 -12.17 10.07 -7.18
N ARG A 41 -13.00 9.17 -7.72
CA ARG A 41 -14.40 9.47 -8.03
C ARG A 41 -15.20 9.89 -6.79
N CYS A 42 -14.99 9.21 -5.67
CA CYS A 42 -15.62 9.58 -4.40
C CYS A 42 -15.18 10.97 -3.95
N GLU A 43 -13.88 11.24 -3.91
CA GLU A 43 -13.33 12.50 -3.42
C GLU A 43 -13.77 13.70 -4.27
N ILE A 44 -13.80 13.54 -5.59
CA ILE A 44 -14.29 14.56 -6.51
C ILE A 44 -15.77 14.88 -6.20
N LYS A 45 -16.60 13.84 -6.05
CA LYS A 45 -18.03 14.02 -5.76
C LYS A 45 -18.25 14.61 -4.38
N LEU A 46 -17.48 14.20 -3.38
CA LEU A 46 -17.57 14.73 -2.02
C LEU A 46 -17.24 16.23 -1.98
N LYS A 47 -16.19 16.67 -2.69
CA LYS A 47 -15.83 18.09 -2.81
C LYS A 47 -16.87 18.94 -3.54
N SER A 48 -17.66 18.35 -4.44
CA SER A 48 -18.73 19.07 -5.14
C SER A 48 -20.01 19.25 -4.32
N LEU A 49 -20.14 18.60 -3.16
CA LEU A 49 -21.32 18.71 -2.30
C LEU A 49 -21.20 19.95 -1.42
N VAL A 50 -22.06 20.95 -1.67
CA VAL A 50 -22.11 22.21 -0.89
C VAL A 50 -22.67 22.00 0.52
N ASN A 51 -23.58 21.04 0.68
CA ASN A 51 -24.18 20.64 1.96
C ASN A 51 -23.96 19.14 2.19
N ALA A 52 -22.70 18.72 2.22
CA ALA A 52 -22.38 17.33 2.51
C ALA A 52 -22.81 16.97 3.94
N ASP A 53 -23.53 15.86 4.06
CA ASP A 53 -23.76 15.21 5.34
C ASP A 53 -22.39 14.87 5.97
N PRO A 54 -22.11 15.26 7.23
CA PRO A 54 -20.83 15.00 7.87
C PRO A 54 -20.50 13.50 7.99
N GLU A 55 -21.49 12.61 7.91
CA GLU A 55 -21.27 11.16 7.92
C GLU A 55 -20.80 10.61 6.56
N LYS A 56 -21.01 11.37 5.46
CA LYS A 56 -20.55 10.95 4.13
C LYS A 56 -19.05 11.20 4.01
N SER A 57 -18.30 10.12 3.94
CA SER A 57 -16.85 10.15 3.75
C SER A 57 -16.40 9.14 2.68
N CYS A 58 -15.20 9.35 2.16
CA CYS A 58 -14.54 8.40 1.25
C CYS A 58 -13.68 7.36 1.98
N MET A 59 -13.90 7.17 3.29
CA MET A 59 -13.11 6.26 4.11
C MET A 59 -13.16 4.81 3.63
N TYR A 60 -14.32 4.33 3.16
CA TYR A 60 -14.43 2.98 2.62
C TYR A 60 -13.66 2.79 1.30
N PRO A 61 -13.84 3.63 0.26
CA PRO A 61 -12.97 3.59 -0.92
C PRO A 61 -11.48 3.74 -0.62
N PHE A 62 -11.14 4.57 0.37
CA PHE A 62 -9.75 4.74 0.80
C PHE A 62 -9.20 3.45 1.42
N ARG A 63 -9.97 2.83 2.33
CA ARG A 63 -9.62 1.53 2.92
C ARG A 63 -9.43 0.46 1.85
N ASP A 64 -10.33 0.37 0.86
CA ASP A 64 -10.21 -0.61 -0.24
C ASP A 64 -8.88 -0.43 -0.99
N TRP A 65 -8.55 0.82 -1.35
CA TRP A 65 -7.32 1.15 -2.05
C TRP A 65 -6.07 0.81 -1.24
N ILE A 66 -6.03 1.21 0.03
CA ILE A 66 -4.91 0.91 0.93
C ILE A 66 -4.78 -0.59 1.18
N THR A 67 -5.88 -1.30 1.37
CA THR A 67 -5.85 -2.76 1.56
C THR A 67 -5.24 -3.47 0.35
N CYS A 68 -5.55 -3.02 -0.87
CA CYS A 68 -4.91 -3.54 -2.08
C CYS A 68 -3.39 -3.27 -2.09
N VAL A 69 -2.96 -2.05 -1.78
CA VAL A 69 -1.54 -1.68 -1.77
C VAL A 69 -0.79 -2.46 -0.69
N GLU A 70 -1.31 -2.49 0.53
CA GLU A 70 -0.71 -3.19 1.67
C GLU A 70 -0.65 -4.70 1.46
N GLY A 71 -1.66 -5.29 0.82
CA GLY A 71 -1.64 -6.71 0.46
C GLY A 71 -0.48 -7.10 -0.47
N CYS A 72 0.02 -6.15 -1.26
CA CYS A 72 1.23 -6.32 -2.07
C CYS A 72 2.52 -6.03 -1.29
N VAL A 73 2.53 -4.98 -0.46
CA VAL A 73 3.72 -4.50 0.24
C VAL A 73 4.10 -5.39 1.44
N GLN A 74 3.14 -5.75 2.30
CA GLN A 74 3.43 -6.45 3.55
C GLN A 74 4.13 -7.79 3.35
N PRO A 75 3.70 -8.68 2.44
CA PRO A 75 4.39 -9.96 2.23
C PRO A 75 5.84 -9.78 1.78
N GLN A 76 6.12 -8.74 0.98
CA GLN A 76 7.46 -8.46 0.47
C GLN A 76 8.39 -8.03 1.60
N ILE A 77 7.96 -7.13 2.48
CA ILE A 77 8.76 -6.68 3.62
C ILE A 77 8.93 -7.80 4.64
N VAL A 78 7.83 -8.44 5.06
CA VAL A 78 7.87 -9.48 6.09
C VAL A 78 8.77 -10.64 5.67
N SER A 79 8.79 -11.02 4.39
CA SER A 79 9.67 -12.08 3.88
C SER A 79 11.18 -11.81 4.06
N GLN A 80 11.58 -10.55 4.27
CA GLN A 80 12.98 -10.15 4.46
C GLN A 80 13.36 -10.01 5.94
N LEU A 81 12.41 -10.13 6.87
CA LEU A 81 12.67 -9.99 8.30
C LEU A 81 13.11 -11.34 8.89
N VAL A 82 14.13 -11.30 9.75
CA VAL A 82 14.67 -12.48 10.46
C VAL A 82 13.56 -13.26 11.21
N GLY A 83 12.56 -12.55 11.75
CA GLY A 83 11.43 -13.16 12.46
C GLY A 83 10.47 -13.97 11.59
N ALA A 84 10.47 -13.79 10.27
CA ALA A 84 9.57 -14.51 9.37
C ALA A 84 9.97 -15.98 9.18
N GLU A 85 11.24 -16.34 9.43
CA GLU A 85 11.72 -17.73 9.36
C GLU A 85 11.05 -18.63 10.40
N HIS A 86 10.61 -18.07 11.53
CA HIS A 86 10.07 -18.81 12.68
C HIS A 86 8.55 -18.63 12.86
N GLY A 87 7.90 -17.77 12.07
CA GLY A 87 6.51 -17.36 12.25
C GLY A 87 5.68 -17.44 10.98
N LYS A 88 5.46 -18.64 10.44
CA LYS A 88 4.37 -18.86 9.46
C LYS A 88 3.07 -19.09 10.21
N ILE A 89 2.36 -18.01 10.51
CA ILE A 89 0.96 -18.09 10.93
C ILE A 89 0.15 -18.09 9.64
N PHE A 90 -0.25 -19.28 9.19
CA PHE A 90 -1.16 -19.46 8.06
C PHE A 90 -2.56 -18.95 8.42
#